data_AF-A0A1V5WR07-F1
#
_entry.id   AF-A0A1V5WR07-F1
#
_cell.length_a   1.000
_cell.length_b   1.000
_cell.length_c   1.000
_cell.angle_alpha   90.00
_cell.angle_beta   90.00
_cell.angle_gamma   90.00
#
_symmetry.space_group_name_H-M   'P 1'
#
loop_
_entity.id
_entity.type
_entity.pdbx_description
1 polymer ?
#
loop_
_entity_poly.entity_id
_entity_poly.type
_entity_poly.pdbx_seq_one_letter_code
_entity_poly.pdbx_strand_id
1 'polypeptide(L)'
;MSHNLTLVKKKANQTKLLEQLKTVPIIEVACQKIGIGRNSYYRWRRESKKFSQAADKALEEGCQFINDLAESQLISAMKDNNLTAVMYWLNHRHNTYRNKLEVNGSLEIAKQELSKEQEQSIKKALKLADLLINEEGNKDETDRQEDH
;
A
#
# COMPACT_ATOMS: atom_id res chain seq x y z
N MET A 1 -27.40 -2.55 44.90
CA MET A 1 -26.18 -1.72 44.95
C MET A 1 -24.99 -2.35 44.22
N SER A 2 -24.80 -3.69 44.24
CA SER A 2 -23.65 -4.40 43.65
C SER A 2 -23.51 -4.32 42.11
N HIS A 3 -24.61 -4.32 41.35
CA HIS A 3 -24.55 -4.32 39.87
C HIS A 3 -23.97 -3.01 39.29
N ASN A 4 -24.29 -1.87 39.91
CA ASN A 4 -23.83 -0.55 39.45
C ASN A 4 -22.31 -0.40 39.64
N LEU A 5 -21.78 -0.86 40.78
CA LEU A 5 -20.34 -0.83 41.09
C LEU A 5 -19.50 -1.62 40.07
N THR A 6 -19.99 -2.78 39.62
CA THR A 6 -19.33 -3.59 38.60
C THR A 6 -19.27 -2.91 37.24
N LEU A 7 -20.35 -2.22 36.85
CA LEU A 7 -20.40 -1.45 35.58
C LEU A 7 -19.45 -0.26 35.61
N VAL A 8 -19.37 0.45 36.74
CA VAL A 8 -18.42 1.56 36.93
C VAL A 8 -16.98 1.05 36.83
N LYS A 9 -16.65 -0.06 37.51
CA LYS A 9 -15.32 -0.68 37.46
C LYS A 9 -14.95 -1.14 36.04
N LYS A 10 -15.90 -1.72 35.31
CA LYS A 10 -15.71 -2.11 33.89
C LYS A 10 -15.33 -0.90 33.03
N LYS A 11 -16.10 0.19 33.11
CA LYS A 11 -15.82 1.41 32.34
C LYS A 11 -14.46 2.01 32.70
N ALA A 12 -14.12 2.08 33.99
CA ALA A 12 -12.83 2.58 34.43
C ALA A 12 -11.66 1.75 33.85
N ASN A 13 -11.76 0.42 33.86
CA ASN A 13 -10.73 -0.45 33.28
C ASN A 13 -10.66 -0.31 31.74
N GLN A 14 -11.80 -0.14 31.06
CA GLN A 14 -11.82 0.15 29.63
C GLN A 14 -11.08 1.44 29.31
N THR A 15 -11.36 2.53 30.03
CA THR A 15 -10.67 3.81 29.85
C THR A 15 -9.17 3.67 30.10
N LYS A 16 -8.76 3.05 31.21
CA LYS A 16 -7.34 2.81 31.51
C LYS A 16 -6.65 1.99 30.41
N LEU A 17 -7.31 0.98 29.88
CA LEU A 17 -6.76 0.17 28.80
C LEU A 17 -6.53 0.99 27.54
N LEU A 18 -7.52 1.81 27.15
CA LEU A 18 -7.42 2.65 25.96
C LEU A 18 -6.24 3.62 26.07
N GLU A 19 -6.03 4.26 27.22
CA GLU A 19 -4.86 5.12 27.43
C GLU A 19 -3.53 4.34 27.37
N GLN A 20 -3.48 3.11 27.88
CA GLN A 20 -2.28 2.27 27.72
C GLN A 20 -2.02 1.90 26.26
N LEU A 21 -3.06 1.60 25.48
CA LEU A 21 -2.91 1.23 24.07
C LEU A 21 -2.33 2.37 23.21
N LYS A 22 -2.59 3.64 23.57
CA LYS A 22 -1.99 4.81 22.92
C LYS A 22 -0.48 4.96 23.14
N THR A 23 0.10 4.23 24.09
CA THR A 23 1.55 4.28 24.37
C THR A 23 2.22 2.94 24.11
N VAL A 24 1.49 1.84 24.29
CA VAL A 24 1.94 0.48 24.05
C VAL A 24 0.85 -0.24 23.24
N PRO A 25 0.92 -0.23 21.90
CA PRO A 25 -0.09 -0.83 21.03
C PRO A 25 0.00 -2.37 20.98
N ILE A 26 0.34 -3.01 22.09
CA ILE A 26 0.45 -4.45 22.26
C ILE A 26 -0.59 -4.87 23.29
N ILE A 27 -1.66 -5.52 22.83
CA ILE A 27 -2.85 -5.83 23.65
C ILE A 27 -2.48 -6.58 24.93
N GLU A 28 -1.64 -7.60 24.83
CA GLU A 28 -1.22 -8.42 25.98
C GLU A 28 -0.52 -7.56 27.04
N VAL A 29 0.47 -6.77 26.63
CA VAL A 29 1.24 -5.91 27.53
C VAL A 29 0.36 -4.83 28.15
N ALA A 30 -0.51 -4.18 27.36
CA ALA A 30 -1.43 -3.16 27.86
C ALA A 30 -2.44 -3.75 28.86
N CYS A 31 -2.94 -4.97 28.63
CA CYS A 31 -3.82 -5.68 29.56
C CYS A 31 -3.10 -6.02 30.86
N GLN A 32 -1.87 -6.54 30.79
CA GLN A 32 -1.05 -6.86 31.96
C GLN A 32 -0.74 -5.62 32.79
N LYS A 33 -0.40 -4.49 32.17
CA LYS A 33 -0.11 -3.22 32.85
C LYS A 33 -1.27 -2.71 33.72
N ILE A 34 -2.51 -3.00 33.35
CA ILE A 34 -3.70 -2.58 34.11
C ILE A 34 -4.32 -3.71 34.93
N GLY A 35 -3.69 -4.89 34.98
CA GLY A 35 -4.12 -6.03 35.77
C GLY A 35 -5.41 -6.69 35.26
N ILE A 36 -5.63 -6.76 33.95
CA ILE A 36 -6.75 -7.51 33.36
C ILE A 36 -6.25 -8.60 32.40
N GLY A 37 -7.03 -9.66 32.25
CA GLY A 37 -6.77 -10.67 31.22
C GLY A 37 -7.20 -10.22 29.82
N ARG A 38 -6.43 -10.58 28.79
CA ARG A 38 -6.70 -10.27 27.38
C ARG A 38 -8.07 -10.72 26.87
N ASN A 39 -8.64 -11.78 27.46
CA ASN A 39 -10.01 -12.22 27.14
C ASN A 39 -11.06 -11.14 27.44
N SER A 40 -10.83 -10.29 28.44
CA SER A 40 -11.74 -9.18 28.77
C SER A 40 -11.76 -8.13 27.67
N TYR A 41 -10.60 -7.82 27.08
CA TYR A 41 -10.52 -6.91 25.93
C TYR A 41 -11.37 -7.41 24.76
N TYR A 42 -11.18 -8.66 24.33
CA TYR A 42 -11.93 -9.21 23.20
C TYR A 42 -13.44 -9.33 23.49
N ARG A 43 -13.79 -9.67 24.73
CA ARG A 43 -15.19 -9.67 25.16
C ARG A 43 -15.81 -8.27 25.05
N TRP A 44 -15.12 -7.23 25.54
CA TRP A 44 -15.61 -5.85 25.45
C TRP A 44 -15.77 -5.35 24.01
N ARG A 45 -14.88 -5.77 23.10
CA ARG A 45 -15.01 -5.45 21.68
C ARG A 45 -16.27 -6.06 21.06
N ARG A 46 -16.59 -7.31 21.40
CA ARG A 46 -17.83 -7.97 20.94
C ARG A 46 -19.09 -7.35 21.53
N GLU A 47 -19.04 -6.98 22.80
CA GLU A 47 -20.20 -6.41 23.53
C GLU A 47 -20.49 -4.96 23.18
N SER A 48 -19.52 -4.19 22.69
CA SER A 48 -19.68 -2.76 22.47
C SER A 48 -18.92 -2.26 21.24
N LYS A 49 -19.67 -1.89 20.20
CA LYS A 49 -19.12 -1.24 19.00
C LYS A 49 -18.35 0.04 19.33
N LYS A 50 -18.86 0.84 20.27
CA LYS A 50 -18.20 2.07 20.73
C LYS A 50 -16.82 1.79 21.34
N PHE A 51 -16.71 0.76 22.18
CA PHE A 51 -15.42 0.36 22.74
C PHE A 51 -14.47 -0.17 21.65
N SER A 52 -14.98 -0.97 20.71
CA SER A 52 -14.18 -1.48 19.59
C SER A 52 -13.56 -0.33 18.78
N GLN A 53 -14.36 0.65 18.37
CA GLN A 53 -13.87 1.80 17.60
C GLN A 53 -12.86 2.63 18.39
N ALA A 54 -13.10 2.85 19.69
CA ALA A 54 -12.16 3.56 20.54
C ALA A 54 -10.83 2.79 20.71
N ALA A 55 -10.89 1.46 20.78
CA ALA A 55 -9.69 0.61 20.85
C ALA A 55 -8.90 0.63 19.53
N ASP A 56 -9.58 0.60 18.39
CA ASP A 56 -8.93 0.70 17.07
C ASP A 56 -8.21 2.04 16.94
N LYS A 57 -8.87 3.14 17.32
CA LYS A 57 -8.26 4.47 17.33
C LYS A 57 -7.07 4.55 18.29
N ALA A 58 -7.20 4.01 19.50
CA ALA A 58 -6.10 4.01 20.48
C ALA A 58 -4.89 3.19 20.00
N LEU A 59 -5.12 2.07 19.31
CA LEU A 59 -4.06 1.28 18.69
C LEU A 59 -3.37 2.04 17.57
N GLU A 60 -4.12 2.73 16.71
CA GLU A 60 -3.57 3.56 15.64
C GLU A 60 -2.71 4.69 16.22
N GLU A 61 -3.21 5.42 17.20
CA GLU A 61 -2.45 6.46 17.93
C GLU A 61 -1.18 5.89 18.56
N GLY A 62 -1.27 4.71 19.19
CA GLY A 62 -0.12 4.03 19.76
C GLY A 62 0.91 3.58 18.74
N CYS A 63 0.48 3.11 17.56
CA CYS A 63 1.39 2.78 16.47
C CYS A 63 2.15 4.01 15.99
N GLN A 64 1.48 5.17 15.83
CA GLN A 64 2.16 6.41 15.45
C GLN A 64 3.17 6.85 16.51
N PHE A 65 2.79 6.79 17.80
CA PHE A 65 3.71 7.10 18.89
C PHE A 65 4.97 6.21 18.88
N ILE A 66 4.81 4.90 18.66
CA ILE A 66 5.95 3.98 18.55
C ILE A 66 6.79 4.24 17.29
N ASN A 67 6.16 4.64 16.18
CA ASN A 67 6.90 5.03 14.97
C ASN A 67 7.80 6.24 15.25
N ASP A 68 7.27 7.30 15.86
CA ASP A 68 8.05 8.49 16.22
C ASP A 68 9.23 8.13 17.15
N LEU A 69 8.98 7.25 18.12
CA LEU A 69 10.03 6.74 19.00
C LEU A 69 11.08 5.94 18.22
N ALA A 70 10.66 5.08 17.29
CA ALA A 70 11.56 4.31 16.45
C ALA A 70 12.41 5.20 15.54
N GLU A 71 11.85 6.28 15.00
CA GLU A 71 12.60 7.28 14.22
C GLU A 71 13.67 7.96 15.10
N SER A 72 13.32 8.36 16.33
CA SER A 72 14.28 8.93 17.28
C SER A 72 15.41 7.95 17.65
N GLN A 73 15.08 6.68 17.85
CA GLN A 73 16.06 5.62 18.11
C GLN A 73 16.98 5.39 16.91
N LEU A 74 16.43 5.41 15.69
CA LEU A 74 17.21 5.29 14.46
C LEU A 74 18.22 6.44 14.32
N ILE A 75 17.79 7.68 14.60
CA ILE A 75 18.68 8.86 14.59
C ILE A 75 19.78 8.73 15.64
N SER A 76 19.44 8.26 16.84
CA SER A 76 20.40 8.07 17.92
C SER A 76 21.45 7.01 17.55
N ALA A 77 21.01 5.88 16.99
CA ALA A 77 21.92 4.84 16.50
C ALA A 77 22.86 5.36 15.40
N MET A 78 22.39 6.22 14.50
CA MET A 78 23.26 6.86 13.50
C MET A 78 24.32 7.77 14.14
N LYS A 79 23.97 8.54 15.19
CA LYS A 79 24.93 9.37 15.94
C LYS A 79 26.01 8.52 16.62
N ASP A 80 25.64 7.31 17.04
CA ASP A 80 26.55 6.34 17.64
C ASP A 80 27.33 5.50 16.59
N ASN A 81 27.42 5.98 15.35
CA ASN A 81 28.14 5.35 14.23
C ASN A 81 27.65 3.93 13.87
N ASN A 82 26.36 3.61 14.10
CA ASN A 82 25.78 2.36 13.61
C ASN A 82 25.60 2.42 12.08
N LEU A 83 26.54 1.81 11.35
CA LEU A 83 26.53 1.80 9.88
C LEU A 83 25.29 1.13 9.28
N THR A 84 24.72 0.12 9.96
CA THR A 84 23.47 -0.52 9.50
C THR A 84 22.30 0.45 9.57
N ALA A 85 22.21 1.28 10.61
CA ALA A 85 21.19 2.33 10.72
C ALA A 85 21.37 3.41 9.63
N VAL A 86 22.60 3.83 9.37
CA VAL A 86 22.93 4.80 8.30
C VAL A 86 22.54 4.24 6.93
N MET A 87 22.94 2.99 6.64
CA MET A 87 22.59 2.31 5.39
C MET A 87 21.08 2.17 5.23
N TYR A 88 20.38 1.74 6.29
CA TYR A 88 18.93 1.65 6.28
C TYR A 88 18.29 3.01 5.94
N TRP A 89 18.73 4.10 6.57
CA TRP A 89 18.20 5.43 6.31
C TRP A 89 18.42 5.86 4.85
N LEU A 90 19.64 5.73 4.33
CA LEU A 90 19.97 6.12 2.95
C LEU A 90 19.16 5.31 1.93
N ASN A 91 19.05 3.99 2.11
CA ASN A 91 18.33 3.10 1.19
C ASN A 91 16.84 3.44 1.07
N HIS A 92 16.22 3.97 2.13
CA HIS A 92 14.78 4.27 2.15
C HIS A 92 14.46 5.72 1.78
N ARG A 93 15.32 6.67 2.13
CA ARG A 93 15.05 8.13 1.99
C ARG A 93 15.83 8.84 0.89
N HIS A 94 16.89 8.22 0.35
CA HIS A 94 17.69 8.85 -0.70
C HIS A 94 17.68 8.03 -1.99
N ASN A 95 17.12 8.59 -3.07
CA ASN A 95 16.85 7.85 -4.31
C ASN A 95 18.12 7.19 -4.92
N THR A 96 19.28 7.83 -4.80
CA THR A 96 20.56 7.27 -5.29
C THR A 96 20.95 5.95 -4.62
N TYR A 97 20.57 5.74 -3.36
CA TYR A 97 20.92 4.56 -2.57
C TYR A 97 19.77 3.56 -2.46
N ARG A 98 18.60 3.88 -3.05
CA ARG A 98 17.47 2.95 -3.07
C ARG A 98 17.88 1.68 -3.83
N ASN A 99 17.48 0.52 -3.30
CA ASN A 99 17.70 -0.76 -3.96
C ASN A 99 17.13 -0.71 -5.38
N LYS A 100 18.01 -0.85 -6.38
CA LYS A 100 17.62 -0.99 -7.78
C LYS A 100 17.46 -2.48 -8.06
N LEU A 101 16.26 -2.88 -8.47
CA LEU A 101 16.04 -4.20 -9.03
C LEU A 101 16.49 -4.16 -10.49
N GLU A 102 17.63 -4.77 -10.80
CA GLU A 102 18.02 -5.01 -12.19
C GLU A 102 17.27 -6.24 -12.71
N VAL A 103 16.33 -6.03 -13.63
CA VAL A 103 15.61 -7.11 -14.31
C VAL A 103 16.39 -7.47 -15.57
N ASN A 104 17.32 -8.41 -15.45
CA ASN A 104 17.98 -9.02 -16.60
C ASN A 104 17.09 -10.14 -17.14
N GLY A 105 16.08 -9.76 -17.91
CA GLY A 105 15.28 -10.69 -18.70
C GLY A 105 15.38 -10.31 -20.17
N SER A 106 15.75 -11.26 -21.03
CA SER A 106 15.32 -11.18 -22.41
C SER A 106 13.79 -11.23 -22.37
N LEU A 107 13.13 -10.08 -22.51
CA LEU A 107 11.76 -10.11 -22.98
C LEU A 107 11.84 -10.73 -24.37
N GLU A 108 11.59 -12.03 -24.44
CA GLU A 108 11.00 -12.65 -25.61
C GLU A 108 9.67 -11.91 -25.81
N ILE A 109 9.75 -10.70 -26.39
CA ILE A 109 8.66 -10.14 -27.16
C ILE A 109 8.58 -11.11 -28.33
N ALA A 110 7.99 -12.28 -28.07
CA ALA A 110 7.54 -13.16 -29.11
C ALA A 110 6.80 -12.20 -30.04
N LYS A 111 7.31 -12.07 -31.28
CA LYS A 111 6.51 -11.53 -32.38
C LYS A 111 5.32 -12.46 -32.49
N GLN A 112 4.35 -12.31 -31.59
CA GLN A 112 3.07 -12.95 -31.68
C GLN A 112 2.43 -12.24 -32.85
N GLU A 113 2.53 -12.88 -34.00
CA GLU A 113 1.71 -12.55 -35.15
C GLU A 113 0.27 -12.45 -34.66
N LEU A 114 -0.44 -11.40 -35.09
CA LEU A 114 -1.82 -11.18 -34.68
C LEU A 114 -2.62 -12.46 -34.95
N SER A 115 -3.35 -12.92 -33.94
CA SER A 115 -4.36 -13.96 -34.17
C SER A 115 -5.34 -13.46 -35.25
N LYS A 116 -5.86 -14.39 -36.06
CA LYS A 116 -6.83 -14.07 -37.12
C LYS A 116 -8.01 -13.24 -36.60
N GLU A 117 -8.42 -13.46 -35.36
CA GLU A 117 -9.50 -12.70 -34.71
C GLU A 117 -9.08 -11.26 -34.36
N GLN A 118 -7.84 -11.06 -33.92
CA GLN A 118 -7.27 -9.74 -33.63
C GLN A 118 -7.09 -8.93 -34.91
N GLU A 119 -6.61 -9.57 -35.97
CA GLU A 119 -6.46 -8.95 -37.29
C GLU A 119 -7.81 -8.50 -37.87
N GLN A 120 -8.85 -9.34 -37.76
CA GLN A 120 -10.20 -8.98 -38.19
C GLN A 120 -10.77 -7.80 -37.39
N SER A 121 -10.49 -7.75 -36.09
CA SER A 121 -10.96 -6.67 -35.22
C SER A 121 -10.28 -5.35 -35.54
N ILE A 122 -8.97 -5.39 -35.82
CA ILE A 122 -8.19 -4.23 -36.27
C ILE A 122 -8.64 -3.77 -37.66
N LYS A 123 -8.85 -4.69 -38.62
CA LYS A 123 -9.38 -4.36 -39.95
C LYS A 123 -10.75 -3.68 -39.89
N LYS A 124 -11.65 -4.17 -39.03
CA LYS A 124 -12.96 -3.54 -38.79
C LYS A 124 -12.80 -2.14 -38.19
N ALA A 125 -11.95 -1.99 -37.18
CA ALA A 125 -11.70 -0.69 -36.56
C ALA A 125 -11.08 0.33 -37.53
N LEU A 126 -10.12 -0.09 -38.37
CA LEU A 126 -9.50 0.77 -39.38
C LEU A 126 -10.48 1.17 -40.48
N LYS A 127 -11.37 0.27 -40.88
CA LYS A 127 -12.45 0.57 -41.84
C LYS A 127 -13.48 1.55 -41.26
N LEU A 128 -13.81 1.42 -39.98
CA LEU A 128 -14.73 2.33 -39.28
C LEU A 128 -14.11 3.71 -39.05
N ALA A 129 -12.80 3.78 -38.89
CA ALA A 129 -12.05 5.03 -38.76
C ALA A 129 -11.76 5.70 -40.12
N ASP A 130 -12.26 5.15 -41.22
CA ASP A 130 -12.08 5.63 -42.61
C ASP A 130 -10.60 5.79 -43.02
N LEU A 131 -9.71 5.06 -42.35
CA LEU A 131 -8.26 5.07 -42.59
C LEU A 131 -7.83 4.11 -43.70
N LEU A 132 -8.77 3.33 -44.25
CA LEU A 132 -8.56 2.53 -45.44
C LEU A 132 -9.03 3.34 -46.65
N ILE A 133 -8.08 4.00 -47.32
CA ILE A 133 -8.34 4.63 -48.61
C ILE A 133 -8.70 3.49 -49.57
N ASN A 134 -9.92 3.51 -50.09
CA ASN A 134 -10.36 2.56 -51.11
C ASN A 134 -9.51 2.75 -52.36
N GLU A 135 -8.68 1.78 -52.70
CA GLU A 135 -8.01 1.71 -54.00
C GLU A 135 -9.01 1.32 -55.09
N GLU A 136 -9.89 2.24 -55.48
CA GLU A 136 -10.54 2.17 -56.79
C GLU A 136 -10.69 3.57 -57.39
N GLY A 137 -9.84 3.87 -58.38
CA GLY A 137 -10.05 4.95 -59.36
C GLY A 137 -8.91 5.96 -59.45
N ASN A 138 -8.06 5.87 -60.47
CA ASN A 138 -8.25 6.62 -61.72
C ASN A 138 -7.13 6.28 -62.73
N LYS A 139 -7.51 6.22 -64.00
CA LYS A 139 -6.62 6.11 -65.15
C LYS A 139 -6.04 7.48 -65.52
N ASP A 140 -4.96 7.40 -66.29
CA ASP A 140 -4.43 8.38 -67.23
C ASP A 140 -3.48 9.50 -66.74
N GLU A 141 -2.52 9.76 -67.64
CA GLU A 141 -1.54 10.85 -67.71
C GLU A 141 -0.27 10.65 -66.86
N THR A 142 0.97 10.72 -67.37
CA THR A 142 1.50 11.09 -68.68
C THR A 142 2.93 10.55 -68.72
N ASP A 143 3.31 9.76 -69.72
CA ASP A 143 4.72 9.52 -70.05
C ASP A 143 4.99 10.20 -71.38
N ARG A 144 5.38 11.47 -71.31
CA ARG A 144 5.98 12.22 -72.42
C ARG A 144 7.45 12.45 -72.08
N GLN A 145 8.28 11.94 -72.98
CA GLN A 145 9.61 12.44 -73.34
C GLN A 145 10.75 12.12 -72.35
N GLU A 146 11.46 11.03 -72.61
CA GLU A 146 12.92 11.04 -72.53
C GLU A 146 13.48 11.19 -73.96
N ASP A 147 14.21 12.29 -74.14
CA ASP A 147 14.92 12.66 -75.35
C ASP A 147 16.04 11.67 -75.70
N HIS A 148 16.09 11.27 -76.97
CA HIS A 148 17.32 10.93 -77.68
C HIS A 148 17.31 11.57 -79.07
#